data_AF-A0A7C7UU81-F1
#
_entry.id   AF-A0A7C7UU81-F1
#
_cell.length_a   1.000
_cell.length_b   1.000
_cell.length_c   1.000
_cell.angle_alpha   90.00
_cell.angle_beta   90.00
_cell.angle_gamma   90.00
#
_symmetry.space_group_name_H-M   'P 1'
#
loop_
_entity.id
_entity.type
_entity.pdbx_description
1 polymer ?
#
loop_
_entity_poly.entity_id
_entity_poly.type
_entity_poly.pdbx_seq_one_letter_code
_entity_poly.pdbx_strand_id
1 'polypeptide(L)'
;MVRVSIEKLGVRSVSEFNVEMVERKGVGHPDYIADAVSEALSLGLSRYYLKKFGVIFHHNVDKGLVVGGKANPKFGGGEVLEPINIIIAGRAITEVKTAEGLESIPIDELVNKAAKGFIKKNFRFLDPDKHVKITGMVRRGSQDLVGIFNLRRRSPLANDTSFGVGFAPLTATERLVF
;
A
#
# COMPACT_ATOMS: atom_id res chain seq x y z
N MET A 1 0.58 -31.87 3.57
CA MET A 1 -0.90 -31.92 3.54
C MET A 1 -1.42 -30.58 4.03
N VAL A 2 -2.29 -29.92 3.26
CA VAL A 2 -2.87 -28.62 3.64
C VAL A 2 -4.07 -28.88 4.58
N ARG A 3 -4.29 -28.02 5.58
CA ARG A 3 -5.46 -28.10 6.45
C ARG A 3 -6.62 -27.38 5.77
N VAL A 4 -7.62 -28.13 5.33
CA VAL A 4 -8.83 -27.61 4.68
C VAL A 4 -10.03 -28.15 5.44
N SER A 5 -10.96 -27.26 5.81
CA SER A 5 -12.26 -27.60 6.38
C SER A 5 -13.34 -26.98 5.51
N ILE A 6 -14.40 -27.73 5.24
CA ILE A 6 -15.56 -27.28 4.47
C ILE A 6 -16.79 -27.63 5.29
N GLU A 7 -17.60 -26.62 5.60
CA GLU A 7 -18.81 -26.80 6.39
C GLU A 7 -19.96 -25.96 5.84
N LYS A 8 -21.19 -26.43 6.07
CA LYS A 8 -22.39 -25.64 5.82
C LYS A 8 -22.58 -24.70 7.00
N LEU A 9 -22.54 -23.40 6.75
CA LEU A 9 -22.84 -22.41 7.79
C LEU A 9 -24.34 -22.45 8.14
N GLY A 10 -24.65 -22.66 9.42
CA GLY A 10 -26.02 -22.65 9.95
C GLY A 10 -26.54 -21.25 10.28
N VAL A 11 -26.04 -20.21 9.61
CA VAL A 11 -26.36 -18.80 9.87
C VAL A 11 -27.24 -18.22 8.76
N ARG A 12 -27.99 -17.18 9.09
CA ARG A 12 -28.77 -16.39 8.13
C ARG A 12 -27.82 -15.67 7.15
N SER A 13 -28.20 -15.61 5.88
CA SER A 13 -27.42 -14.85 4.89
C SER A 13 -27.53 -13.34 5.14
N VAL A 14 -26.49 -12.58 4.81
CA VAL A 14 -26.44 -11.12 5.01
C VAL A 14 -27.64 -10.43 4.35
N SER A 15 -27.97 -10.85 3.13
CA SER A 15 -29.09 -10.30 2.34
C SER A 15 -30.47 -10.50 2.94
N GLU A 16 -30.63 -11.43 3.89
CA GLU A 16 -31.93 -11.64 4.54
C GLU A 16 -32.10 -10.72 5.76
N PHE A 17 -31.04 -10.11 6.30
CA PHE A 17 -31.20 -9.19 7.42
C PHE A 17 -32.01 -7.96 7.03
N ASN A 18 -32.81 -7.45 7.97
CA ASN A 18 -33.63 -6.24 7.75
C ASN A 18 -32.78 -4.96 7.64
N VAL A 19 -31.51 -5.04 8.06
CA VAL A 19 -30.57 -3.92 8.09
C VAL A 19 -29.22 -4.42 7.59
N GLU A 20 -28.67 -3.71 6.60
CA GLU A 20 -27.35 -3.93 6.02
C GLU A 20 -26.65 -2.57 5.90
N MET A 21 -25.36 -2.50 6.25
CA MET A 21 -24.55 -1.29 6.10
C MET A 21 -23.27 -1.64 5.35
N VAL A 22 -23.02 -0.91 4.26
CA VAL A 22 -21.84 -1.09 3.41
C VAL A 22 -21.21 0.27 3.15
N GLU A 23 -19.88 0.32 3.24
CA GLU A 23 -19.09 1.52 2.97
C GLU A 23 -17.98 1.20 1.96
N ARG A 24 -17.73 2.13 1.05
CA ARG A 24 -16.55 2.12 0.19
C ARG A 24 -15.93 3.52 0.11
N LYS A 25 -14.65 3.59 0.44
CA LYS A 25 -13.83 4.80 0.28
C LYS A 25 -13.29 4.86 -1.14
N GLY A 26 -13.70 5.89 -1.88
CA GLY A 26 -13.29 6.09 -3.27
C GLY A 26 -11.83 6.57 -3.41
N VAL A 27 -11.37 6.65 -4.66
CA VAL A 27 -9.97 6.96 -5.02
C VAL A 27 -9.43 8.28 -4.43
N GLY A 28 -10.32 9.26 -4.24
CA GLY A 28 -9.99 10.57 -3.68
C GLY A 28 -9.93 10.63 -2.15
N HIS A 29 -10.36 9.56 -1.45
CA HIS A 29 -10.41 9.55 0.00
C HIS A 29 -8.98 9.47 0.59
N PRO A 30 -8.63 10.26 1.63
CA PRO A 30 -7.28 10.26 2.22
C PRO A 30 -6.76 8.87 2.59
N ASP A 31 -7.59 8.04 3.23
CA ASP A 31 -7.21 6.65 3.56
C ASP A 31 -6.89 5.83 2.32
N TYR A 32 -7.70 5.94 1.25
CA TYR A 32 -7.44 5.23 0.00
C TYR A 32 -6.13 5.71 -0.65
N ILE A 33 -5.83 7.01 -0.57
CA ILE A 33 -4.56 7.56 -1.05
C ILE A 33 -3.39 6.95 -0.27
N ALA A 34 -3.50 6.83 1.05
CA ALA A 34 -2.47 6.21 1.90
C ALA A 34 -2.23 4.75 1.49
N ASP A 35 -3.30 3.98 1.32
CA ASP A 35 -3.24 2.56 0.90
C ASP A 35 -2.62 2.43 -0.50
N ALA A 36 -3.11 3.20 -1.46
CA ALA A 36 -2.71 3.09 -2.86
C ALA A 36 -1.26 3.53 -3.10
N VAL A 37 -0.79 4.56 -2.38
CA VAL A 37 0.62 4.99 -2.47
C VAL A 37 1.54 3.98 -1.79
N SER A 38 1.14 3.41 -0.66
CA SER A 38 1.88 2.34 0.04
C SER A 38 2.05 1.11 -0.86
N GLU A 39 0.96 0.66 -1.49
CA GLU A 39 1.00 -0.44 -2.46
C GLU A 39 1.84 -0.10 -3.70
N ALA A 40 1.71 1.11 -4.24
CA ALA A 40 2.52 1.55 -5.37
C ALA A 40 4.02 1.53 -5.06
N LEU A 41 4.41 1.87 -3.83
CA LEU A 41 5.80 1.76 -3.36
C LEU A 41 6.25 0.30 -3.22
N SER A 42 5.41 -0.56 -2.64
CA SER A 42 5.66 -2.00 -2.51
C SER A 42 5.93 -2.64 -3.89
N LEU A 43 5.09 -2.35 -4.88
CA LEU A 43 5.29 -2.79 -6.26
C LEU A 43 6.55 -2.19 -6.90
N GLY A 44 6.85 -0.91 -6.61
CA GLY A 44 8.06 -0.23 -7.07
C GLY A 44 9.34 -0.91 -6.56
N LEU A 45 9.39 -1.20 -5.26
CA LEU A 45 10.48 -1.92 -4.60
C LEU A 45 10.63 -3.33 -5.16
N SER A 46 9.53 -4.08 -5.24
CA SER A 46 9.52 -5.44 -5.78
C SER A 46 10.07 -5.50 -7.20
N ARG A 47 9.63 -4.59 -8.08
CA ARG A 47 10.13 -4.49 -9.47
C ARG A 47 11.59 -4.08 -9.53
N TYR A 48 12.01 -3.13 -8.68
CA TYR A 48 13.40 -2.72 -8.60
C TYR A 48 14.28 -3.91 -8.20
N TYR A 49 13.91 -4.64 -7.16
CA TYR A 49 14.66 -5.79 -6.68
C TYR A 49 14.74 -6.91 -7.72
N LEU A 50 13.63 -7.26 -8.36
CA LEU A 50 13.63 -8.26 -9.42
C LEU A 50 14.52 -7.85 -10.59
N LYS A 51 14.42 -6.59 -11.04
CA LYS A 51 15.21 -6.10 -12.18
C LYS A 51 16.72 -6.07 -11.88
N LYS A 52 17.10 -5.71 -10.66
CA LYS A 52 18.51 -5.52 -10.26
C LYS A 52 19.18 -6.79 -9.74
N PHE A 53 18.44 -7.59 -8.97
CA PHE A 53 19.00 -8.71 -8.20
C PHE A 53 18.33 -10.05 -8.50
N GLY A 54 17.33 -10.09 -9.40
CA GLY A 54 16.62 -11.31 -9.79
C GLY A 54 15.74 -11.90 -8.68
N VAL A 55 15.55 -11.18 -7.57
CA VAL A 55 14.80 -11.65 -6.40
C VAL A 55 14.09 -10.46 -5.76
N ILE A 56 12.94 -10.69 -5.11
CA ILE A 56 12.33 -9.68 -4.24
C ILE A 56 12.97 -9.80 -2.86
N PHE A 57 13.43 -8.69 -2.28
CA PHE A 57 13.90 -8.65 -0.89
C PHE A 57 12.76 -8.33 0.08
N HIS A 58 12.96 -8.68 1.35
CA HIS A 58 12.03 -8.35 2.42
C HIS A 58 11.74 -6.84 2.48
N HIS A 59 10.47 -6.48 2.38
CA HIS A 59 9.98 -5.15 2.66
C HIS A 59 8.51 -5.18 3.07
N ASN A 60 8.12 -4.30 3.98
CA ASN A 60 6.74 -4.03 4.39
C ASN A 60 6.60 -2.50 4.51
N VAL A 61 5.92 -1.88 3.54
CA VAL A 61 5.76 -0.42 3.44
C VAL A 61 4.28 -0.01 3.54
N ASP A 62 3.59 -0.66 4.46
CA ASP A 62 2.15 -0.63 4.70
C ASP A 62 1.70 0.44 5.71
N LYS A 63 2.58 1.40 6.05
CA LYS A 63 2.29 2.47 7.02
C LYS A 63 2.24 3.80 6.30
N GLY A 64 1.10 4.11 5.68
CA GLY A 64 0.83 5.40 5.06
C GLY A 64 0.11 6.36 6.01
N LEU A 65 0.49 7.63 5.98
CA LEU A 65 -0.21 8.72 6.66
C LEU A 65 -0.39 9.88 5.68
N VAL A 66 -1.63 10.35 5.55
CA VAL A 66 -1.97 11.55 4.78
C VAL A 66 -2.37 12.64 5.75
N VAL A 67 -1.52 13.66 5.88
CA VAL A 67 -1.80 14.85 6.68
C VAL A 67 -2.42 15.91 5.76
N GLY A 68 -3.64 16.33 6.10
CA GLY A 68 -4.38 17.33 5.34
C GLY A 68 -3.64 18.67 5.28
N GLY A 69 -3.69 19.30 4.12
CA GLY A 69 -3.26 20.67 3.92
C GLY A 69 -4.37 21.69 4.19
N LYS A 70 -4.22 22.90 3.68
CA LYS A 70 -5.24 23.96 3.69
C LYS A 70 -5.45 24.50 2.29
N ALA A 71 -6.70 24.77 1.95
CA ALA A 71 -7.07 25.35 0.66
C ALA A 71 -8.11 26.45 0.86
N ASN A 72 -8.13 27.40 -0.07
CA ASN A 72 -9.13 28.45 -0.17
C ASN A 72 -9.90 28.31 -1.50
N PRO A 73 -10.83 27.35 -1.60
CA PRO A 73 -11.62 27.14 -2.81
C PRO A 73 -12.66 28.25 -2.99
N LYS A 74 -12.86 28.70 -4.23
CA LYS A 74 -13.89 29.69 -4.60
C LYS A 74 -14.49 29.35 -5.96
N PHE A 75 -15.66 29.90 -6.29
CA PHE A 75 -16.20 29.74 -7.64
C PHE A 75 -15.18 30.24 -8.68
N GLY A 76 -14.97 29.45 -9.73
CA GLY A 76 -13.98 29.74 -10.77
C GLY A 76 -12.52 29.39 -10.41
N GLY A 77 -12.23 28.86 -9.23
CA GLY A 77 -10.88 28.39 -8.88
C GLY A 77 -10.58 28.37 -7.38
N GLY A 78 -9.46 28.97 -7.00
CA GLY A 78 -8.96 28.96 -5.63
C GLY A 78 -7.47 28.63 -5.59
N GLU A 79 -6.95 28.45 -4.38
CA GLU A 79 -5.54 28.16 -4.17
C GLU A 79 -5.33 27.15 -3.04
N VAL A 80 -4.22 26.40 -3.13
CA VAL A 80 -3.72 25.56 -2.05
C VAL A 80 -2.78 26.42 -1.20
N LEU A 81 -3.17 26.68 0.05
CA LEU A 81 -2.42 27.52 0.99
C LEU A 81 -1.31 26.72 1.68
N GLU A 82 -1.62 25.49 2.08
CA GLU A 82 -0.68 24.55 2.67
C GLU A 82 -0.81 23.22 1.93
N PRO A 83 0.30 22.66 1.41
CA PRO A 83 0.25 21.39 0.68
C PRO A 83 -0.08 20.22 1.62
N ILE A 84 -0.74 19.20 1.06
CA ILE A 84 -0.95 17.91 1.71
C ILE A 84 0.43 17.29 1.98
N ASN A 85 0.62 16.60 3.10
CA ASN A 85 1.83 15.83 3.35
C ASN A 85 1.52 14.33 3.37
N ILE A 86 2.12 13.59 2.44
CA ILE A 86 2.01 12.13 2.36
C ILE A 86 3.29 11.53 2.93
N ILE A 87 3.15 10.78 4.01
CA ILE A 87 4.25 10.12 4.70
C ILE A 87 4.08 8.61 4.52
N ILE A 88 5.07 7.95 3.91
CA ILE A 88 5.09 6.49 3.80
C ILE A 88 6.23 5.95 4.65
N ALA A 89 5.88 5.18 5.66
CA ALA A 89 6.80 4.52 6.57
C ALA A 89 6.81 3.01 6.36
N GLY A 90 7.90 2.38 6.77
CA GLY A 90 7.99 0.93 6.68
C GLY A 90 9.39 0.38 6.84
N ARG A 91 9.52 -0.90 6.51
CA ARG A 91 10.78 -1.62 6.50
C ARG A 91 11.12 -2.04 5.09
N ALA A 92 12.36 -1.84 4.67
CA ALA A 92 12.87 -2.37 3.41
C ALA A 92 14.37 -2.67 3.55
N ILE A 93 14.89 -3.58 2.74
CA ILE A 93 16.33 -3.61 2.49
C ILE A 93 16.71 -2.30 1.81
N THR A 94 17.73 -1.60 2.31
CA THR A 94 18.20 -0.31 1.77
C THR A 94 19.57 -0.41 1.13
N GLU A 95 20.29 -1.50 1.42
CA GLU A 95 21.63 -1.78 0.89
C GLU A 95 21.78 -3.29 0.70
N VAL A 96 22.45 -3.68 -0.38
CA VAL A 96 22.71 -5.07 -0.73
C VAL A 96 24.21 -5.23 -0.98
N LYS A 97 24.84 -6.21 -0.32
CA LYS A 97 26.24 -6.57 -0.60
C LYS A 97 26.28 -7.41 -1.88
N THR A 98 27.02 -6.94 -2.87
CA THR A 98 27.27 -7.61 -4.15
C THR A 98 28.75 -7.99 -4.26
N ALA A 99 29.15 -8.65 -5.34
CA ALA A 99 30.56 -8.93 -5.62
C ALA A 99 31.38 -7.64 -5.86
N GLU A 100 30.73 -6.57 -6.31
CA GLU A 100 31.34 -5.29 -6.67
C GLU A 100 31.39 -4.30 -5.48
N GLY A 101 30.68 -4.59 -4.38
CA GLY A 101 30.67 -3.76 -3.19
C GLY A 101 29.32 -3.70 -2.50
N LEU A 102 29.00 -2.55 -1.90
CA LEU A 102 27.70 -2.30 -1.27
C LEU A 102 26.86 -1.43 -2.21
N GLU A 103 25.76 -1.97 -2.72
CA GLU A 103 24.83 -1.24 -3.58
C GLU A 103 23.70 -0.66 -2.73
N SER A 104 23.49 0.66 -2.82
CA SER A 104 22.39 1.36 -2.15
C SER A 104 21.13 1.34 -3.01
N ILE A 105 19.98 1.12 -2.38
CA ILE A 105 18.67 1.13 -3.03
C ILE A 105 18.10 2.54 -2.95
N PRO A 106 17.63 3.15 -4.06
CA PRO A 106 17.20 4.55 -4.12
C PRO A 106 15.78 4.71 -3.56
N ILE A 107 15.61 4.52 -2.26
CA ILE A 107 14.31 4.51 -1.59
C ILE A 107 13.55 5.82 -1.80
N ASP A 108 14.20 6.97 -1.62
CA ASP A 108 13.53 8.27 -1.74
C ASP A 108 13.02 8.52 -3.16
N GLU A 109 13.76 8.08 -4.18
CA GLU A 109 13.32 8.15 -5.57
C GLU A 109 12.08 7.27 -5.80
N LEU A 110 12.10 6.03 -5.27
CA LEU A 110 10.99 5.08 -5.40
C LEU A 110 9.73 5.59 -4.69
N VAL A 111 9.85 6.17 -3.50
CA VAL A 111 8.74 6.78 -2.75
C VAL A 111 8.14 7.93 -3.55
N ASN A 112 8.98 8.86 -4.03
CA ASN A 112 8.53 9.99 -4.83
C ASN A 112 7.84 9.51 -6.12
N LYS A 113 8.43 8.56 -6.82
CA LYS A 113 7.88 8.00 -8.06
C LYS A 113 6.53 7.33 -7.84
N ALA A 114 6.39 6.55 -6.75
CA ALA A 114 5.14 5.89 -6.40
C ALA A 114 4.03 6.91 -6.11
N ALA A 115 4.28 7.86 -5.20
CA ALA A 115 3.30 8.86 -4.81
C ALA A 115 2.91 9.79 -5.96
N LYS A 116 3.90 10.39 -6.63
CA LYS A 116 3.63 11.28 -7.78
C LYS A 116 2.98 10.53 -8.93
N GLY A 117 3.40 9.30 -9.21
CA GLY A 117 2.82 8.47 -10.26
C GLY A 117 1.34 8.14 -9.99
N PHE A 118 1.01 7.79 -8.75
CA PHE A 118 -0.38 7.58 -8.33
C PHE A 118 -1.22 8.86 -8.51
N ILE A 119 -0.73 10.00 -8.03
CA ILE A 119 -1.47 11.27 -8.12
C ILE A 119 -1.69 11.68 -9.58
N LYS A 120 -0.64 11.68 -10.42
CA LYS A 120 -0.74 12.07 -11.84
C LYS A 120 -1.70 11.19 -12.62
N LYS A 121 -1.78 9.89 -12.28
CA LYS A 121 -2.67 8.94 -12.96
C LYS A 121 -4.14 9.11 -12.54
N ASN A 122 -4.41 9.45 -11.29
CA ASN A 122 -5.76 9.36 -10.71
C ASN A 122 -6.43 10.71 -10.43
N PHE A 123 -5.67 11.80 -10.37
CA PHE A 123 -6.19 13.13 -10.05
C PHE A 123 -5.99 14.10 -11.21
N ARG A 124 -7.04 14.86 -11.53
CA ARG A 124 -7.04 15.88 -12.59
C ARG A 124 -6.55 17.24 -12.11
N PHE A 125 -6.79 17.56 -10.83
CA PHE A 125 -6.60 18.92 -10.27
C PHE A 125 -5.69 18.94 -9.03
N LEU A 126 -5.04 17.81 -8.71
CA LEU A 126 -4.04 17.73 -7.64
C LEU A 126 -2.65 17.65 -8.28
N ASP A 127 -1.91 18.74 -8.27
CA ASP A 127 -0.54 18.79 -8.76
C ASP A 127 0.41 18.23 -7.68
N PRO A 128 1.07 17.08 -7.89
CA PRO A 128 1.92 16.47 -6.87
C PRO A 128 3.28 17.16 -6.71
N ASP A 129 3.63 18.08 -7.60
CA ASP A 129 4.86 18.87 -7.53
C ASP A 129 4.61 20.19 -6.77
N LYS A 130 3.36 20.66 -6.70
CA LYS A 130 2.99 21.92 -6.01
C LYS A 130 2.13 21.73 -4.76
N HIS A 131 1.14 20.86 -4.82
CA HIS A 131 0.09 20.73 -3.80
C HIS A 131 0.37 19.63 -2.78
N VAL A 132 1.46 18.86 -2.96
CA VAL A 132 1.78 17.70 -2.14
C VAL A 132 3.26 17.68 -1.78
N LYS A 133 3.55 17.43 -0.50
CA LYS A 133 4.88 17.04 0.02
C LYS A 133 4.89 15.54 0.24
N ILE A 134 5.99 14.89 -0.11
CA ILE A 134 6.14 13.43 0.01
C ILE A 134 7.33 13.15 0.91
N THR A 135 7.11 12.34 1.95
CA THR A 135 8.13 11.98 2.94
C THR A 135 8.27 10.47 3.03
N GLY A 136 9.45 9.94 2.72
CA GLY A 136 9.80 8.53 2.93
C GLY A 136 10.42 8.33 4.32
N MET A 137 9.82 7.47 5.14
CA MET A 137 10.35 7.05 6.44
C MET A 137 10.59 5.54 6.46
N VAL A 138 11.29 5.05 5.45
CA VAL A 138 11.59 3.62 5.29
C VAL A 138 12.97 3.32 5.88
N ARG A 139 13.03 2.31 6.74
CA ARG A 139 14.26 1.90 7.45
C ARG A 139 14.54 0.42 7.22
N ARG A 140 15.76 -0.02 7.56
CA ARG A 140 16.10 -1.45 7.50
C ARG A 140 15.19 -2.27 8.45
N GLY A 141 14.77 -3.45 8.00
CA GLY A 141 14.07 -4.44 8.83
C GLY A 141 14.97 -5.03 9.92
N SER A 142 14.39 -5.64 10.95
CA SER A 142 15.15 -6.38 11.97
C SER A 142 15.86 -7.59 11.36
N GLN A 143 17.01 -7.96 11.91
CA GLN A 143 17.83 -9.05 11.36
C GLN A 143 17.08 -10.40 11.37
N ASP A 144 16.25 -10.65 12.38
CA ASP A 144 15.50 -11.91 12.52
C ASP A 144 14.44 -12.09 11.43
N LEU A 145 13.65 -11.04 11.14
CA LEU A 145 12.61 -11.08 10.10
C LEU A 145 13.22 -11.16 8.69
N VAL A 146 14.35 -10.48 8.49
CA VAL A 146 15.13 -10.60 7.25
C VAL A 146 15.69 -12.02 7.11
N GLY A 147 16.10 -12.64 8.22
CA GLY A 147 16.56 -14.02 8.28
C GLY A 147 15.49 -15.01 7.81
N ILE A 148 14.26 -14.91 8.33
CA ILE A 148 13.12 -15.77 7.94
C ILE A 148 12.85 -15.65 6.44
N PHE A 149 12.82 -14.43 5.91
CA PHE A 149 12.58 -14.20 4.49
C PHE A 149 13.71 -14.76 3.61
N ASN A 150 14.97 -14.65 4.07
CA ASN A 150 16.15 -15.12 3.35
C ASN A 150 16.36 -16.63 3.39
N LEU A 151 15.56 -17.39 4.15
CA LEU A 151 15.64 -18.85 4.16
C LEU A 151 15.33 -19.49 2.79
N ARG A 152 14.97 -18.69 1.75
CA ARG A 152 14.93 -19.05 0.31
C ARG A 152 14.49 -20.49 0.05
N ARG A 153 13.37 -20.86 0.67
CA ARG A 153 12.73 -22.15 0.45
C ARG A 153 11.95 -22.13 -0.86
N ARG A 154 11.64 -23.31 -1.41
CA ARG A 154 10.77 -23.46 -2.59
C ARG A 154 9.41 -22.78 -2.40
N SER A 155 8.94 -22.69 -1.15
CA SER A 155 7.77 -21.92 -0.75
C SER A 155 8.18 -20.96 0.38
N PRO A 156 7.80 -19.66 0.31
CA PRO A 156 8.14 -18.70 1.35
C PRO A 156 7.50 -19.10 2.69
N LEU A 157 8.18 -18.78 3.78
CA LEU A 157 7.61 -18.88 5.13
C LEU A 157 6.72 -17.67 5.38
N ALA A 158 5.68 -17.84 6.21
CA ALA A 158 4.86 -16.72 6.65
C ALA A 158 5.72 -15.72 7.44
N ASN A 159 5.51 -14.42 7.19
CA ASN A 159 6.19 -13.34 7.91
C ASN A 159 5.52 -13.03 9.26
N ASP A 160 4.25 -13.42 9.42
CA ASP A 160 3.45 -13.17 10.62
C ASP A 160 2.35 -14.24 10.78
N THR A 161 1.73 -14.29 11.96
CA THR A 161 0.54 -15.09 12.22
C THR A 161 -0.72 -14.27 11.93
N SER A 162 -1.19 -14.35 10.69
CA SER A 162 -2.34 -13.57 10.19
C SER A 162 -3.34 -14.47 9.46
N PHE A 163 -4.58 -14.00 9.28
CA PHE A 163 -5.62 -14.69 8.51
C PHE A 163 -6.26 -13.74 7.49
N GLY A 164 -6.67 -14.28 6.35
CA GLY A 164 -7.42 -13.56 5.31
C GLY A 164 -8.86 -14.06 5.25
N VAL A 165 -9.79 -13.16 4.97
CA VAL A 165 -11.22 -13.47 4.79
C VAL A 165 -11.65 -13.02 3.40
N GLY A 166 -12.46 -13.83 2.74
CA GLY A 166 -13.07 -13.51 1.46
C GLY A 166 -14.41 -14.21 1.33
N PHE A 167 -15.30 -13.63 0.53
CA PHE A 167 -16.63 -14.17 0.28
C PHE A 167 -17.06 -13.84 -1.15
N ALA A 168 -17.99 -14.63 -1.67
CA ALA A 168 -18.62 -14.42 -2.96
C ALA A 168 -19.98 -15.14 -3.02
N PRO A 169 -20.96 -14.64 -3.79
CA PRO A 169 -20.96 -13.34 -4.46
C PRO A 169 -21.21 -12.18 -3.47
N LEU A 170 -21.04 -10.94 -3.93
CA LEU A 170 -21.50 -9.75 -3.19
C LEU A 170 -23.04 -9.76 -3.03
N THR A 171 -23.58 -9.06 -2.04
CA THR A 171 -25.01 -8.78 -1.89
C THR A 171 -25.48 -7.73 -2.91
N ALA A 172 -26.78 -7.42 -2.92
CA ALA A 172 -27.31 -6.33 -3.75
C ALA A 172 -26.78 -4.96 -3.31
N THR A 173 -26.73 -4.69 -2.00
CA THR A 173 -26.23 -3.43 -1.43
C THR A 173 -24.73 -3.29 -1.66
N GLU A 174 -23.95 -4.36 -1.47
CA GLU A 174 -22.50 -4.34 -1.73
C GLU A 174 -22.19 -4.06 -3.21
N ARG A 175 -22.94 -4.66 -4.14
CA ARG A 175 -22.81 -4.35 -5.57
C ARG A 175 -23.19 -2.92 -5.91
N LEU A 176 -24.18 -2.34 -5.24
CA LEU A 176 -24.59 -0.96 -5.46
C LEU A 176 -23.52 0.03 -4.98
N VAL A 177 -22.82 -0.29 -3.90
CA VAL A 177 -21.78 0.56 -3.30
C VAL A 177 -20.43 0.46 -4.02
N PHE A 178 -20.09 -0.70 -4.60
CA PHE A 178 -18.75 -0.99 -5.15
C PHE A 178 -18.41 -0.28 -6.48
#